data_AF-A0A917P3Z0-F1
#
_entry.id   AF-A0A917P3Z0-F1
#
_cell.length_a   1.000
_cell.length_b   1.000
_cell.length_c   1.000
_cell.angle_alpha   90.00
_cell.angle_beta   90.00
_cell.angle_gamma   90.00
#
_symmetry.space_group_name_H-M   'P 1'
#
loop_
_entity.id
_entity.type
_entity.pdbx_description
1 polymer ?
#
loop_
_entity_poly.entity_id
_entity_poly.type
_entity_poly.pdbx_seq_one_letter_code
_entity_poly.pdbx_strand_id
1 'polypeptide(L)'
;MAEWIDRILYPHPDVDQVYADRPLVPNKVCPQCASTEVARYQIANHLGPRITLTCQECLHVIAVERPSTADSWPPFRAVAYDWPASPAERASRTQLDSGDTPAG
;
A
#
# COMPACT_ATOMS: atom_id res chain seq x y z
N MET A 1 -6.46 -21.57 -18.00
CA MET A 1 -5.01 -21.26 -17.91
C MET A 1 -4.91 -19.75 -17.81
N ALA A 2 -4.28 -19.22 -16.77
CA ALA A 2 -4.18 -17.78 -16.58
C ALA A 2 -3.24 -17.19 -17.63
N GLU A 3 -3.77 -16.28 -18.45
CA GLU A 3 -3.03 -15.48 -19.41
C GLU A 3 -2.17 -14.49 -18.61
N TRP A 4 -0.86 -14.70 -18.64
CA TRP A 4 0.08 -13.81 -17.97
C TRP A 4 0.10 -12.50 -18.75
N ILE A 5 -0.38 -11.41 -18.13
CA ILE A 5 -0.31 -10.06 -18.68
C ILE A 5 1.16 -9.62 -18.59
N ASP A 6 1.97 -10.07 -19.53
CA ASP A 6 3.41 -9.78 -19.60
C ASP A 6 3.69 -8.32 -19.97
N ARG A 7 2.67 -7.59 -20.44
CA ARG A 7 2.76 -6.17 -20.80
C ARG A 7 1.45 -5.46 -20.48
N ILE A 8 1.41 -4.68 -19.41
CA ILE A 8 0.37 -3.66 -19.25
C ILE A 8 0.75 -2.49 -20.16
N LEU A 9 0.13 -2.42 -21.34
CA LEU A 9 0.15 -1.23 -22.17
C LEU A 9 -1.01 -0.34 -21.71
N TYR A 10 -0.70 0.75 -21.01
CA TYR A 10 -1.71 1.76 -20.72
C TYR A 10 -1.93 2.57 -22.00
N PRO A 11 -3.12 2.50 -22.63
CA PRO A 11 -3.41 3.34 -23.79
C PRO A 11 -3.32 4.80 -23.37
N HIS A 12 -2.92 5.66 -24.30
CA HIS A 12 -3.00 7.09 -24.08
C HIS A 12 -4.46 7.48 -23.81
N PRO A 13 -4.76 8.23 -22.74
CA PRO A 13 -6.11 8.68 -22.48
C PRO A 13 -6.57 9.65 -23.57
N ASP A 14 -7.77 9.44 -24.13
CA ASP A 14 -8.38 10.35 -25.11
C ASP A 14 -9.19 11.49 -24.45
N VAL A 15 -9.01 11.66 -23.14
CA VAL A 15 -9.70 12.65 -22.30
C VAL A 15 -8.75 13.77 -21.89
N ASP A 16 -9.27 14.99 -21.81
CA ASP A 16 -8.49 16.17 -21.44
C ASP A 16 -7.95 16.12 -20.00
N GLN A 17 -8.62 15.37 -19.12
CA GLN A 17 -8.24 15.21 -17.71
C GLN A 17 -8.42 13.77 -17.25
N VAL A 18 -7.46 13.29 -16.47
CA VAL A 18 -7.49 11.99 -15.82
C VAL A 18 -7.61 12.21 -14.32
N TYR A 19 -8.52 11.46 -13.68
CA TYR A 19 -8.67 11.47 -12.22
C TYR A 19 -8.37 10.08 -11.67
N ALA A 20 -7.77 10.05 -10.48
CA ALA A 20 -7.58 8.82 -9.73
C ALA A 20 -8.67 8.74 -8.65
N ASP A 21 -9.56 7.75 -8.77
CA ASP A 21 -10.47 7.42 -7.69
C ASP A 21 -9.73 6.67 -6.58
N ARG A 22 -10.03 7.03 -5.34
CA ARG A 22 -9.42 6.46 -4.14
C ARG A 22 -10.52 6.15 -3.14
N PRO A 23 -11.15 4.97 -3.25
CA PRO A 23 -12.24 4.63 -2.36
C PRO A 23 -11.74 4.57 -0.91
N LEU A 24 -12.54 5.13 -0.02
CA LEU A 24 -12.32 4.99 1.41
C LEU A 24 -12.46 3.52 1.82
N VAL A 25 -11.67 3.12 2.80
CA VAL A 25 -11.74 1.77 3.36
C VAL A 25 -12.91 1.71 4.33
N PRO A 26 -13.92 0.87 4.08
CA PRO A 26 -15.08 0.77 4.95
C PRO A 26 -14.70 0.34 6.36
N ASN A 27 -15.42 0.87 7.36
CA ASN A 27 -15.27 0.50 8.78
C ASN A 27 -13.85 0.73 9.35
N LYS A 28 -13.07 1.65 8.75
CA LYS A 28 -11.80 2.09 9.32
C LYS A 28 -11.94 3.47 9.93
N VAL A 29 -11.27 3.64 11.07
CA VAL A 29 -11.21 4.89 11.82
C VAL A 29 -9.75 5.15 12.14
N CYS A 30 -9.30 6.39 11.93
CA CYS A 30 -7.96 6.81 12.31
C CYS A 30 -7.82 6.82 13.83
N PRO A 31 -6.83 6.11 14.42
CA PRO A 31 -6.62 6.12 15.86
C PRO A 31 -6.12 7.47 16.39
N GLN A 32 -5.51 8.30 15.53
CA GLN A 32 -4.92 9.58 15.93
C GLN A 32 -5.93 10.74 15.93
N CYS A 33 -6.89 10.77 15.01
CA CYS A 33 -7.84 11.89 14.87
C CYS A 33 -9.32 11.47 14.80
N ALA A 34 -9.63 10.19 14.96
CA ALA A 34 -10.98 9.61 14.89
C ALA A 34 -11.72 9.79 13.54
N SER A 35 -11.07 10.30 12.49
CA SER A 35 -11.66 10.42 11.16
C SER A 35 -11.91 9.04 10.51
N THR A 36 -13.01 8.94 9.75
CA THR A 36 -13.32 7.77 8.89
C THR A 36 -12.75 7.92 7.48
N GLU A 37 -12.13 9.06 7.16
CA GLU A 37 -11.49 9.33 5.88
C GLU A 37 -10.15 8.57 5.80
N VAL A 38 -10.23 7.26 5.62
CA VAL A 38 -9.06 6.37 5.56
C VAL A 38 -9.01 5.73 4.18
N ALA A 39 -7.88 5.85 3.49
CA ALA A 39 -7.70 5.30 2.14
C ALA A 39 -6.40 4.51 2.01
N ARG A 40 -6.34 3.64 0.99
CA ARG A 40 -5.18 2.81 0.65
C ARG A 40 -4.31 3.50 -0.39
N TYR A 41 -3.00 3.44 -0.20
CA TYR A 41 -2.01 4.10 -1.03
C TYR A 41 -0.90 3.17 -1.46
N GLN A 42 -0.64 3.19 -2.76
CA GLN A 42 0.50 2.52 -3.34
C GLN A 42 1.80 3.28 -3.01
N ILE A 43 2.76 2.62 -2.39
CA ILE A 43 4.11 3.15 -2.13
C ILE A 43 5.19 2.16 -2.57
N ALA A 44 6.37 2.66 -2.93
CA ALA A 44 7.54 1.85 -3.17
C ALA A 44 8.66 2.29 -2.22
N ASN A 45 9.27 1.35 -1.52
CA ASN A 45 10.42 1.62 -0.67
C ASN A 45 11.53 0.58 -0.88
N HIS A 46 12.59 0.64 -0.07
CA HIS A 46 13.72 -0.30 -0.16
C HIS A 46 13.35 -1.77 0.07
N LEU A 47 12.15 -2.06 0.61
CA LEU A 47 11.61 -3.41 0.79
C LEU A 47 10.71 -3.85 -0.38
N GLY A 48 10.59 -3.02 -1.42
CA GLY A 48 9.75 -3.23 -2.58
C GLY A 48 8.37 -2.55 -2.47
N PRO A 49 7.42 -2.93 -3.36
CA PRO A 49 6.04 -2.42 -3.34
C PRO A 49 5.33 -2.67 -2.01
N ARG A 50 4.67 -1.65 -1.47
CA ARG A 50 3.82 -1.71 -0.27
C ARG A 50 2.55 -0.91 -0.49
N ILE A 51 1.53 -1.21 0.30
CA ILE A 51 0.31 -0.43 0.41
C ILE A 51 0.28 0.21 1.79
N THR A 52 0.13 1.52 1.91
CA THR A 52 -0.15 2.17 3.19
C THR A 52 -1.64 2.38 3.37
N LEU A 53 -2.13 2.15 4.59
CA LEU A 53 -3.44 2.60 5.02
C LEU A 53 -3.25 3.95 5.71
N THR A 54 -3.79 5.02 5.14
CA THR A 54 -3.47 6.39 5.58
C THR A 54 -4.75 7.20 5.80
N CYS A 55 -4.80 7.95 6.91
CA CYS A 55 -5.86 8.92 7.14
C CYS A 55 -5.70 10.14 6.23
N GLN A 56 -6.76 10.59 5.59
CA GLN A 56 -6.73 11.73 4.67
C GLN A 56 -6.79 13.08 5.37
N GLU A 57 -7.26 13.09 6.62
CA GLU A 57 -7.35 14.32 7.43
C GLU A 57 -6.00 14.65 8.10
N CYS A 58 -5.44 13.72 8.86
CA CYS A 58 -4.22 13.97 9.63
C CYS A 58 -2.95 13.34 9.04
N LEU A 59 -3.06 12.64 7.91
CA LEU A 59 -1.96 11.95 7.22
C LEU A 59 -1.24 10.86 8.02
N HIS A 60 -1.78 10.45 9.17
CA HIS A 60 -1.25 9.35 9.95
C HIS A 60 -1.30 8.03 9.16
N VAL A 61 -0.18 7.32 9.12
CA VAL A 61 -0.05 5.99 8.51
C VAL A 61 -0.47 4.94 9.54
N ILE A 62 -1.64 4.36 9.32
CA ILE A 62 -2.29 3.40 10.22
C ILE A 62 -1.64 2.01 10.08
N ALA A 63 -1.31 1.61 8.85
CA ALA A 63 -0.73 0.30 8.57
C ALA A 63 0.08 0.30 7.27
N VAL A 64 1.00 -0.65 7.15
CA VAL A 64 1.76 -0.92 5.92
C VAL A 64 1.61 -2.40 5.55
N GLU A 65 1.06 -2.67 4.38
CA GLU A 65 0.69 -3.99 3.87
C GLU A 65 1.51 -4.35 2.62
N ARG A 66 1.61 -5.65 2.32
CA ARG A 66 2.07 -6.10 0.99
C ARG A 66 0.90 -5.99 -0.01
N PRO A 67 1.12 -5.54 -1.26
CA PRO A 67 0.05 -5.46 -2.26
C PRO A 67 -0.50 -6.84 -2.59
N SER A 68 -1.81 -7.01 -2.59
CA SER A 68 -2.50 -8.23 -3.02
C SER A 68 -2.55 -8.33 -4.54
N THR A 69 -3.02 -9.48 -5.06
CA THR A 69 -3.29 -9.66 -6.49
C THR A 69 -4.42 -8.78 -7.03
N ALA A 70 -5.28 -8.25 -6.15
CA ALA A 70 -6.35 -7.33 -6.52
C ALA A 70 -5.86 -5.87 -6.60
N ASP A 71 -4.72 -5.54 -5.99
CA ASP A 71 -4.15 -4.21 -6.08
C ASP A 71 -3.52 -4.05 -7.46
N SER A 72 -3.92 -2.99 -8.18
CA SER A 72 -3.40 -2.66 -9.51
C SER A 72 -1.98 -2.11 -9.43
N TRP A 73 -1.03 -2.95 -9.01
CA TRP A 73 0.40 -2.66 -9.03
C TRP A 73 0.99 -3.27 -10.30
N PRO A 74 1.89 -2.56 -11.02
CA PRO A 74 2.49 -3.12 -12.22
C PRO A 74 3.10 -4.50 -11.95
N PRO A 75 3.03 -5.44 -12.92
CA PRO A 75 2.94 -6.88 -12.69
C PRO A 75 4.26 -7.55 -12.25
N PHE A 76 5.22 -6.79 -11.72
CA PHE A 76 6.41 -7.34 -11.10
C PHE A 76 6.09 -7.88 -9.71
N ARG A 77 5.33 -8.98 -9.66
CA ARG A 77 5.45 -9.93 -8.55
C ARG A 77 6.87 -10.46 -8.60
N ALA A 78 7.77 -9.86 -7.82
CA ALA A 78 9.17 -10.29 -7.76
C ALA A 78 9.24 -11.79 -7.43
N VAL A 79 10.23 -12.50 -7.97
CA VAL A 79 10.41 -13.95 -7.72
C VAL A 79 10.43 -14.29 -6.23
N ALA A 80 10.94 -13.38 -5.41
CA ALA A 80 11.02 -13.53 -3.96
C ALA A 80 9.78 -13.02 -3.19
N TYR A 81 8.66 -12.70 -3.87
CA TYR A 81 7.48 -12.11 -3.24
C TYR A 81 6.90 -12.98 -2.11
N ASP A 82 6.84 -14.30 -2.33
CA ASP A 82 6.34 -15.27 -1.34
C ASP A 82 7.41 -15.77 -0.38
N TRP A 83 8.67 -15.35 -0.56
CA TRP A 83 9.73 -15.81 0.31
C TRP A 83 9.52 -15.25 1.72
N PRO A 84 9.92 -16.01 2.76
CA PRO A 84 9.99 -15.47 4.10
C PRO A 84 10.79 -14.17 4.10
N ALA A 85 10.31 -13.16 4.84
CA ALA A 85 10.98 -11.88 4.96
C ALA A 85 12.46 -12.10 5.31
N SER A 86 13.37 -11.46 4.59
CA SER A 86 14.81 -11.57 4.85
C SER A 86 15.14 -11.03 6.25
N PRO A 87 16.27 -11.44 6.88
CA PRO A 87 16.70 -10.85 8.14
C PRO A 87 16.77 -9.32 8.11
N ALA A 88 17.20 -8.75 6.98
CA ALA A 88 17.23 -7.30 6.76
C ALA A 88 15.83 -6.69 6.73
N GLU A 89 14.86 -7.30 6.00
CA GLU A 89 13.46 -6.83 6.01
C GLU A 89 12.86 -6.88 7.41
N ARG A 90 13.12 -7.96 8.17
CA ARG A 90 12.61 -8.09 9.54
C ARG A 90 13.16 -7.00 10.46
N ALA A 91 14.45 -6.68 10.36
CA ALA A 91 15.07 -5.61 11.14
C ALA A 91 14.47 -4.23 10.80
N SER A 92 14.20 -3.96 9.51
CA SER A 92 13.56 -2.71 9.08
C SER A 92 12.10 -2.60 9.55
N ARG A 93 11.37 -3.72 9.70
CA ARG A 93 9.99 -3.71 10.21
C ARG A 93 9.90 -3.27 11.66
N THR A 94 10.86 -3.69 12.50
CA THR A 94 10.92 -3.25 13.91
C THR A 94 11.01 -1.73 14.04
N GLN A 95 11.59 -1.03 13.05
CA GLN A 95 11.67 0.44 13.03
C GLN A 95 10.37 1.12 12.58
N LEU A 96 9.50 0.42 11.85
CA LEU A 96 8.19 0.93 11.43
C LEU A 96 7.12 0.69 12.51
N ASP A 97 7.19 -0.46 13.19
CA ASP A 97 6.24 -0.84 14.25
C ASP A 97 6.51 -0.10 15.58
N SER A 98 7.69 0.52 15.75
CA SER A 98 8.06 1.28 16.96
C SER A 98 7.55 2.73 16.96
N GLY A 99 6.71 3.11 16.00
CA GLY A 99 6.09 4.44 15.91
C GLY A 99 4.91 4.70 16.85
N ASP A 100 4.35 3.68 17.51
CA ASP A 100 3.22 3.85 18.45
C ASP A 100 3.28 2.84 19.60
N THR A 101 3.98 3.22 20.68
CA THR A 101 3.59 2.81 22.03
C THR A 101 3.72 4.03 22.93
N PRO A 102 2.63 4.74 23.28
CA PRO A 102 2.66 5.50 24.52
C PRO A 102 2.73 4.48 25.66
N ALA A 103 3.82 4.52 26.42
CA ALA A 103 3.90 3.82 27.69
C ALA A 103 2.83 4.41 28.63
N GLY A 104 1.82 3.58 28.93
CA GLY A 104 0.82 3.82 29.96
C GLY A 104 0.61 2.53 30.75
#